data_AF-A0A7C3KPM8-F1
#
_entry.id   AF-A0A7C3KPM8-F1
#
_cell.length_a   1.000
_cell.length_b   1.000
_cell.length_c   1.000
_cell.angle_alpha   90.00
_cell.angle_beta   90.00
_cell.angle_gamma   90.00
#
_symmetry.space_group_name_H-M   'P 1'
#
loop_
_entity.id
_entity.type
_entity.pdbx_description
1 polymer ?
#
loop_
_entity_poly.entity_id
_entity_poly.type
_entity_poly.pdbx_seq_one_letter_code
_entity_poly.pdbx_strand_id
1 'polypeptide(L)'
;MNKNNLMVVLAGLILASLVLSACGSTEKNGFPTGKFIKAGETDYGLKFNDDGTFSVFQGETTYVTGTYKADDKIFTETSNDGGCDSNVSFNYTFDGSKLTFRYVGDATKDATCSGRYADFNNVTYTLSK
;
A
#
# COMPACT_ATOMS: atom_id res chain seq x y z
N MET A 1 -30.86 21.56 -62.07
CA MET A 1 -29.52 22.12 -62.37
C MET A 1 -29.48 23.53 -61.82
N ASN A 2 -28.63 23.81 -60.82
CA ASN A 2 -27.68 24.93 -60.83
C ASN A 2 -26.69 24.80 -59.67
N LYS A 3 -25.41 24.78 -60.06
CA LYS A 3 -24.18 24.63 -59.27
C LYS A 3 -23.82 25.93 -58.56
N ASN A 4 -23.01 25.81 -57.50
CA ASN A 4 -21.84 26.65 -57.16
C ASN A 4 -21.27 26.09 -55.83
N ASN A 5 -20.52 24.99 -55.83
CA ASN A 5 -19.05 24.91 -55.94
C ASN A 5 -18.24 25.82 -54.99
N LEU A 6 -17.57 25.15 -54.05
CA LEU A 6 -16.09 25.12 -53.93
C LEU A 6 -15.41 26.03 -52.88
N MET A 7 -14.85 25.35 -51.85
CA MET A 7 -13.67 25.69 -51.01
C MET A 7 -13.77 26.96 -50.16
N VAL A 8 -13.40 26.96 -48.87
CA VAL A 8 -12.03 26.84 -48.32
C VAL A 8 -12.21 26.47 -46.82
N VAL A 9 -11.88 25.25 -46.39
CA VAL A 9 -10.64 24.83 -45.68
C VAL A 9 -10.22 25.74 -44.50
N LEU A 10 -9.96 25.10 -43.35
CA LEU A 10 -9.20 25.54 -42.16
C LEU A 10 -9.91 26.46 -41.15
N ALA A 11 -10.30 25.89 -40.00
CA ALA A 11 -9.57 26.02 -38.73
C ALA A 11 -10.51 25.81 -37.53
N GLY A 12 -10.09 25.02 -36.53
CA GLY A 12 -10.73 24.95 -35.22
C GLY A 12 -11.13 23.52 -34.81
N LEU A 13 -10.16 22.66 -34.57
CA LEU A 13 -9.69 22.29 -33.23
C LEU A 13 -10.45 21.11 -32.60
N ILE A 14 -9.76 19.96 -32.63
CA ILE A 14 -9.57 19.03 -31.50
C ILE A 14 -10.83 18.54 -30.78
N LEU A 15 -11.22 17.30 -31.07
CA LEU A 15 -11.62 16.36 -30.02
C LEU A 15 -11.14 14.95 -30.42
N ALA A 16 -9.85 14.73 -30.20
CA ALA A 16 -9.32 13.38 -30.08
C ALA A 16 -9.87 12.81 -28.77
N SER A 17 -10.91 11.98 -28.89
CA SER A 17 -11.44 11.15 -27.82
C SER A 17 -10.38 10.14 -27.40
N LEU A 18 -9.48 10.56 -26.51
CA LEU A 18 -8.66 9.69 -25.68
C LEU A 18 -9.61 8.93 -24.77
N VAL A 19 -10.05 7.76 -25.23
CA VAL A 19 -10.59 6.73 -24.35
C VAL A 19 -9.41 6.27 -23.50
N LEU A 20 -9.19 6.94 -22.37
CA LEU A 20 -8.40 6.36 -21.28
C LEU A 20 -9.15 5.10 -20.86
N SER A 21 -8.74 3.97 -21.45
CA SER A 21 -8.97 2.66 -20.87
C SER A 21 -8.15 2.64 -19.60
N ALA A 22 -8.68 3.27 -18.54
CA ALA A 22 -8.28 2.96 -17.20
C ALA A 22 -8.65 1.49 -17.02
N CYS A 23 -7.71 0.60 -17.32
CA CYS A 23 -7.58 -0.65 -16.60
C CYS A 23 -7.43 -0.23 -15.14
N GLY A 24 -8.57 0.01 -14.49
CA GLY A 24 -8.66 0.01 -13.05
C GLY A 24 -8.23 -1.39 -12.67
N SER A 25 -6.96 -1.50 -12.27
CA SER A 25 -6.53 -2.56 -11.38
C SER A 25 -7.60 -2.58 -10.31
N THR A 26 -8.44 -3.63 -10.31
CA THR A 26 -9.49 -3.81 -9.34
C THR A 26 -8.83 -3.66 -7.98
N GLU A 27 -9.03 -2.51 -7.31
CA GLU A 27 -8.61 -2.34 -5.94
C GLU A 27 -9.32 -3.47 -5.19
N LYS A 28 -8.55 -4.47 -4.74
CA LYS A 28 -9.06 -5.45 -3.79
C LYS A 28 -9.54 -4.61 -2.62
N ASN A 29 -10.83 -4.64 -2.35
CA ASN A 29 -11.55 -3.67 -1.51
C ASN A 29 -11.26 -3.86 0.00
N GLY A 30 -10.00 -4.12 0.35
CA GLY A 30 -9.53 -4.46 1.69
C GLY A 30 -8.02 -4.56 1.73
N PHE A 31 -7.48 -4.45 2.93
CA PHE A 31 -6.04 -4.51 3.19
C PHE A 31 -5.41 -5.81 2.67
N PRO A 32 -4.20 -5.76 2.07
CA PRO A 32 -3.59 -6.95 1.48
C PRO A 32 -3.05 -7.89 2.55
N THR A 33 -3.54 -9.13 2.53
CA THR A 33 -3.11 -10.21 3.43
C THR A 33 -2.15 -11.18 2.74
N GLY A 34 -1.35 -11.88 3.54
CA GLY A 34 -0.28 -12.76 3.06
C GLY A 34 1.05 -12.54 3.79
N LYS A 35 2.10 -13.24 3.32
CA LYS A 35 3.48 -13.02 3.77
C LYS A 35 4.14 -11.96 2.88
N PHE A 36 4.81 -11.01 3.50
CA PHE A 36 5.50 -9.91 2.84
C PHE A 36 6.95 -9.84 3.32
N ILE A 37 7.91 -9.95 2.41
CA ILE A 37 9.34 -9.92 2.72
C ILE A 37 9.87 -8.51 2.58
N LYS A 38 10.62 -8.04 3.58
CA LYS A 38 11.18 -6.69 3.59
C LYS A 38 12.15 -6.52 2.42
N ALA A 39 12.11 -5.36 1.75
CA ALA A 39 13.02 -5.10 0.64
C ALA A 39 14.48 -5.22 1.08
N GLY A 40 15.27 -6.00 0.34
CA GLY A 40 16.68 -6.28 0.64
C GLY A 40 16.92 -7.49 1.54
N GLU A 41 15.86 -8.08 2.10
CA GLU A 41 15.93 -9.26 2.96
C GLU A 41 15.49 -10.52 2.22
N THR A 42 15.91 -11.69 2.71
CA THR A 42 15.52 -12.99 2.13
C THR A 42 14.35 -13.64 2.87
N ASP A 43 14.30 -13.49 4.19
CA ASP A 43 13.39 -14.24 5.06
C ASP A 43 12.87 -13.43 6.27
N TYR A 44 13.22 -12.13 6.36
CA TYR A 44 12.63 -11.20 7.32
C TYR A 44 11.40 -10.52 6.73
N GLY A 45 10.30 -10.49 7.48
CA GLY A 45 9.05 -9.94 6.95
C GLY A 45 7.89 -9.82 7.92
N LEU A 46 6.75 -9.46 7.34
CA LEU A 46 5.47 -9.32 8.01
C LEU A 46 4.49 -10.32 7.42
N LYS A 47 3.67 -10.96 8.25
CA LYS A 47 2.54 -11.77 7.80
C LYS A 47 1.25 -11.14 8.31
N PHE A 48 0.31 -10.87 7.41
CA PHE A 48 -1.01 -10.36 7.73
C PHE A 48 -2.07 -11.41 7.41
N ASN A 49 -2.96 -11.68 8.36
CA ASN A 49 -4.04 -12.64 8.21
C ASN A 49 -5.39 -11.91 8.02
N ASP A 50 -6.35 -12.58 7.39
CA ASP A 50 -7.70 -12.02 7.13
C ASP A 50 -8.52 -11.80 8.41
N ASP A 51 -8.12 -12.37 9.54
CA ASP A 51 -8.77 -12.23 10.85
C ASP A 51 -8.33 -10.99 11.63
N GLY A 52 -7.50 -10.12 11.03
CA GLY A 52 -6.98 -8.92 11.68
C GLY A 52 -5.78 -9.17 12.60
N THR A 53 -5.14 -10.33 12.52
CA THR A 53 -3.86 -10.59 13.21
C THR A 53 -2.67 -10.42 12.27
N PHE A 54 -1.52 -10.02 12.83
CA PHE A 54 -0.27 -9.98 12.09
C PHE A 54 0.90 -10.48 12.93
N SER A 55 2.01 -10.78 12.26
CA SER A 55 3.25 -11.19 12.92
C SER A 55 4.48 -10.64 12.20
N VAL A 56 5.53 -10.31 12.96
CA VAL A 56 6.88 -10.04 12.46
C VAL A 56 7.71 -11.32 12.59
N PHE A 57 8.42 -11.71 11.54
CA PHE A 57 9.16 -12.97 11.50
C PHE A 57 10.54 -12.84 10.85
N GLN A 58 11.43 -13.79 11.17
CA GLN A 58 12.63 -14.12 10.39
C GLN A 58 12.74 -15.64 10.25
N GLY A 59 12.70 -16.11 9.01
CA GLY A 59 12.64 -17.54 8.71
C GLY A 59 11.40 -18.19 9.34
N GLU A 60 11.63 -19.13 10.26
CA GLU A 60 10.58 -19.83 11.02
C GLU A 60 10.28 -19.17 12.39
N THR A 61 11.08 -18.19 12.81
CA THR A 61 10.93 -17.55 14.12
C THR A 61 9.97 -16.38 14.03
N THR A 62 8.99 -16.32 14.93
CA THR A 62 8.11 -15.16 15.11
C THR A 62 8.61 -14.31 16.28
N TYR A 63 8.83 -13.02 16.05
CA TYR A 63 9.32 -12.09 17.08
C TYR A 63 8.21 -11.30 17.74
N VAL A 64 7.19 -10.94 16.96
CA VAL A 64 6.05 -10.13 17.42
C VAL A 64 4.78 -10.72 16.85
N THR A 65 3.75 -10.79 17.68
CA THR A 65 2.37 -11.01 17.28
C THR A 65 1.53 -9.80 17.68
N GLY A 66 0.60 -9.41 16.82
CA GLY A 66 -0.26 -8.29 17.08
C GLY A 66 -1.60 -8.38 16.38
N THR A 67 -2.44 -7.40 16.64
CA THR A 67 -3.72 -7.20 15.95
C THR A 67 -3.69 -5.88 15.21
N TYR A 68 -4.46 -5.80 14.14
CA TYR A 68 -4.58 -4.60 13.35
C TYR A 68 -6.01 -4.37 12.88
N LYS A 69 -6.28 -3.11 12.55
CA LYS A 69 -7.41 -2.70 11.73
C LYS A 69 -6.86 -1.97 10.52
N ALA A 70 -7.54 -2.11 9.40
CA ALA A 70 -7.22 -1.33 8.22
C ALA A 70 -8.50 -0.80 7.62
N ASP A 71 -8.51 0.49 7.31
CA ASP A 71 -9.62 1.19 6.69
C ASP A 71 -9.06 2.13 5.63
N ASP A 72 -9.65 2.08 4.44
CA ASP A 72 -9.16 2.75 3.23
C ASP A 72 -7.64 2.55 3.04
N LYS A 73 -6.83 3.57 3.34
CA LYS A 73 -5.36 3.59 3.17
C LYS A 73 -4.60 3.69 4.49
N ILE A 74 -5.27 3.46 5.62
CA ILE A 74 -4.67 3.51 6.95
C ILE A 74 -4.65 2.11 7.54
N PHE A 75 -3.47 1.67 7.92
CA PHE A 75 -3.24 0.51 8.78
C PHE A 75 -3.01 1.01 10.20
N THR A 76 -3.75 0.48 11.17
CA THR A 76 -3.60 0.77 12.58
C THR A 76 -3.27 -0.50 13.33
N GLU A 77 -2.09 -0.55 13.93
CA GLU A 77 -1.74 -1.59 14.87
C GLU A 77 -2.53 -1.37 16.17
N THR A 78 -3.41 -2.31 16.53
CA THR A 78 -4.27 -2.20 17.71
C THR A 78 -3.72 -2.95 18.93
N SER A 79 -2.78 -3.87 18.73
CA SER A 79 -2.00 -4.49 19.81
C SER A 79 -0.69 -5.07 19.28
N ASN A 80 0.28 -5.25 20.17
CA ASN A 80 1.51 -6.02 19.95
C ASN A 80 1.95 -6.66 21.28
N ASP A 81 2.63 -7.80 21.21
CA ASP A 81 3.32 -8.43 22.35
C ASP A 81 4.79 -7.99 22.47
N GLY A 82 5.27 -7.14 21.56
CA GLY A 82 6.63 -6.58 21.54
C GLY A 82 6.90 -5.49 22.59
N GLY A 83 5.89 -5.10 23.38
CA GLY A 83 6.04 -4.13 24.48
C GLY A 83 6.02 -2.66 24.06
N CYS A 84 5.62 -2.36 22.83
CA CYS A 84 5.45 -0.99 22.36
C CYS A 84 4.03 -0.47 22.55
N ASP A 85 3.86 0.86 22.59
CA ASP A 85 2.53 1.49 22.65
C ASP A 85 1.63 0.99 21.53
N SER A 86 0.34 0.79 21.79
CA SER A 86 -0.63 0.35 20.79
C SER A 86 -1.38 1.53 20.14
N ASN A 87 -2.20 1.25 19.13
CA ASN A 87 -3.01 2.22 18.38
C ASN A 87 -2.17 3.22 17.56
N VAL A 88 -1.05 2.75 17.02
CA VAL A 88 -0.20 3.51 16.10
C VAL A 88 -0.66 3.27 14.66
N SER A 89 -0.77 4.34 13.89
CA SER A 89 -1.34 4.31 12.55
C SER A 89 -0.32 4.67 11.47
N PHE A 90 -0.51 4.06 10.31
CA PHE A 90 0.38 4.14 9.17
C PHE A 90 -0.44 4.29 7.89
N ASN A 91 -0.08 5.24 7.05
CA ASN A 91 -0.54 5.21 5.67
C ASN A 91 0.12 4.01 4.98
N TYR A 92 -0.63 3.30 4.14
CA TYR A 92 -0.08 2.24 3.31
C TYR A 92 -0.45 2.40 1.83
N THR A 93 0.39 1.84 0.97
CA THR A 93 0.10 1.68 -0.47
C THR A 93 0.35 0.24 -0.86
N PHE A 94 -0.51 -0.29 -1.72
CA PHE A 94 -0.34 -1.62 -2.30
C PHE A 94 -0.56 -1.59 -3.81
N ASP A 95 0.44 -2.02 -4.57
CA ASP A 95 0.38 -2.04 -6.05
C ASP A 95 0.01 -3.40 -6.65
N GLY A 96 -0.42 -4.35 -5.81
CA GLY A 96 -0.63 -5.75 -6.19
C GLY A 96 0.56 -6.66 -5.85
N SER A 97 1.74 -6.09 -5.57
CA SER A 97 2.95 -6.85 -5.22
C SER A 97 3.78 -6.23 -4.09
N LYS A 98 3.81 -4.90 -3.99
CA LYS A 98 4.60 -4.16 -3.01
C LYS A 98 3.70 -3.44 -2.03
N LEU A 99 3.96 -3.64 -0.75
CA LEU A 99 3.30 -2.99 0.36
C LEU A 99 4.27 -2.03 1.04
N THR A 100 3.94 -0.74 1.08
CA THR A 100 4.79 0.28 1.69
C THR A 100 4.05 0.97 2.82
N PHE A 101 4.70 1.14 3.97
CA PHE A 101 4.14 1.83 5.13
C PHE A 101 4.84 3.16 5.39
N ARG A 102 4.08 4.13 5.93
CA ARG A 102 4.56 5.43 6.40
C ARG A 102 3.78 5.84 7.63
N TYR A 103 4.44 6.35 8.67
CA TYR A 103 3.75 6.85 9.86
C TYR A 103 2.68 7.90 9.51
N VAL A 104 1.55 7.82 10.21
CA VAL A 104 0.61 8.94 10.34
C VAL A 104 1.06 9.80 11.51
N GLY A 105 1.37 11.08 11.24
CA GLY A 105 1.87 12.00 12.25
C GLY A 105 3.39 11.91 12.46
N ASP A 106 3.84 12.19 13.68
CA ASP A 106 5.26 12.31 14.02
C ASP A 106 5.86 10.96 14.45
N ALA A 107 6.68 10.37 13.57
CA ALA A 107 7.36 9.10 13.81
C ALA A 107 8.33 9.15 15.00
N THR A 108 8.84 10.31 15.40
CA THR A 108 9.82 10.42 16.49
C THR A 108 9.23 10.03 17.85
N LYS A 109 7.91 10.10 18.01
CA LYS A 109 7.19 9.63 19.20
C LYS A 109 7.30 8.13 19.42
N ASP A 110 7.63 7.39 18.36
CA ASP A 110 7.77 5.93 18.38
C ASP A 110 9.23 5.48 18.19
N ALA A 111 10.18 6.41 18.21
CA ALA A 111 11.59 6.12 17.95
C ALA A 111 12.21 5.13 18.95
N THR A 112 11.64 5.01 20.15
CA THR A 112 12.07 4.04 21.17
C THR A 112 11.57 2.62 20.89
N CYS A 113 10.52 2.45 20.09
CA CYS A 113 10.08 1.16 19.58
C CYS A 113 10.88 0.81 18.31
N SER A 114 12.16 0.46 18.50
CA SER A 114 13.13 0.35 17.39
C SER A 114 12.69 -0.60 16.28
N GLY A 115 12.09 -1.74 16.61
CA GLY A 115 11.57 -2.70 15.63
C GLY A 115 10.48 -2.09 14.75
N ARG A 116 9.41 -1.55 15.35
CA ARG A 116 8.31 -0.93 14.60
C ARG A 116 8.77 0.27 13.80
N TYR A 117 9.62 1.13 14.39
CA TYR A 117 10.18 2.27 13.69
C TYR A 117 10.98 1.85 12.45
N ALA A 118 11.79 0.79 12.56
CA ALA A 118 12.57 0.26 11.45
C ALA A 118 11.76 -0.49 10.40
N ASP A 119 10.52 -0.89 10.72
CA ASP A 119 9.67 -1.71 9.86
C ASP A 119 8.53 -0.94 9.20
N PHE A 120 8.12 0.19 9.75
CA PHE A 120 6.98 0.95 9.23
C PHE A 120 7.29 2.38 8.80
N ASN A 121 8.54 2.84 8.95
CA ASN A 121 8.96 4.18 8.52
C ASN A 121 9.50 4.22 7.08
N ASN A 122 8.60 4.37 6.10
CA ASN A 122 8.94 4.40 4.66
C ASN A 122 9.56 3.09 4.14
N VAL A 123 9.17 1.97 4.75
CA VAL A 123 9.67 0.64 4.41
C VAL A 123 8.73 -0.02 3.42
N THR A 124 9.31 -0.74 2.46
CA THR A 124 8.57 -1.50 1.45
C THR A 124 8.82 -2.99 1.61
N TYR A 125 7.76 -3.77 1.45
CA TYR A 125 7.78 -5.22 1.47
C TYR A 125 7.19 -5.78 0.17
N THR A 126 7.64 -6.98 -0.22
CA THR A 126 7.16 -7.68 -1.42
C THR A 126 6.33 -8.89 -1.01
N LEU A 127 5.13 -9.03 -1.58
CA LEU A 127 4.26 -10.19 -1.38
C LEU A 127 4.99 -11.46 -1.82
N SER A 128 5.18 -12.38 -0.89
CA SER A 128 5.68 -13.72 -1.16
C SER A 128 4.54 -14.60 -1.63
N LYS A 129 4.81 -15.37 -2.69
CA LYS A 129 3.92 -16.44 -3.15
C LYS A 129 4.02 -17.66 -2.25
#